data_AF-A0A847J929-F1
#
_entry.id   AF-A0A847J929-F1
#
_cell.length_a   1.000
_cell.length_b   1.000
_cell.length_c   1.000
_cell.angle_alpha   90.00
_cell.angle_beta   90.00
_cell.angle_gamma   90.00
#
_symmetry.space_group_name_H-M   'P 1'
#
loop_
_entity.id
_entity.type
_entity.pdbx_description
1 polymer ?
#
loop_
_entity_poly.entity_id
_entity_poly.type
_entity_poly.pdbx_seq_one_letter_code
_entity_poly.pdbx_strand_id
1 'polypeptide(L)' 'VLLAGLLTFGALYAGYVVHVDTAVEDGRDYPSDVVVPLTAAQSGKPVAGKGYVKTLKVSF' A
#
# COMPACT_ATOMS: atom_id res chain seq x y z
N VAL A 1 -27.45 5.35 24.98
CA VAL A 1 -26.70 6.20 24.03
C VAL A 1 -25.25 6.20 24.51
N LEU A 2 -24.31 5.79 23.64
CA LEU A 2 -22.87 5.54 23.92
C LEU A 2 -22.64 4.29 24.82
N LEU A 3 -21.75 3.31 24.57
CA LEU A 3 -20.54 3.16 23.77
C LEU A 3 -20.62 1.84 22.97
N ALA A 4 -20.70 1.90 21.64
CA ALA A 4 -20.21 0.80 20.81
C ALA A 4 -18.71 1.01 20.68
N GLY A 5 -17.95 0.30 21.51
CA GLY A 5 -16.50 0.29 21.45
C GLY A 5 -16.05 0.05 20.01
N LEU A 6 -15.20 0.96 19.54
CA LEU A 6 -14.40 0.90 18.33
C LEU A 6 -13.87 -0.53 18.13
N LEU A 7 -14.61 -1.37 17.40
CA LEU A 7 -14.06 -2.59 16.81
C LEU A 7 -13.09 -2.08 15.75
N THR A 8 -11.83 -1.97 16.14
CA THR A 8 -10.78 -1.49 15.26
C THR A 8 -10.64 -2.49 14.11
N PHE A 9 -11.29 -2.20 12.98
CA PHE A 9 -11.19 -2.96 11.72
C PHE A 9 -9.74 -3.08 11.20
N GLY A 10 -8.77 -2.41 11.84
CA GLY A 10 -7.35 -2.44 11.47
C GLY A 10 -6.70 -3.84 11.48
N ALA A 11 -7.29 -4.83 12.16
CA ALA A 11 -6.77 -6.20 12.14
C ALA A 11 -7.12 -6.97 10.84
N LEU A 12 -8.16 -6.58 10.10
CA LEU A 12 -8.61 -7.36 8.93
C LEU A 12 -7.63 -7.31 7.74
N TYR A 13 -6.79 -6.28 7.68
CA TYR A 13 -5.81 -6.08 6.62
C TYR A 13 -4.37 -6.39 7.07
N ALA A 14 -4.17 -6.57 8.38
CA ALA A 14 -2.85 -6.85 8.93
C ALA A 14 -2.34 -8.20 8.39
N GLY A 15 -1.23 -8.14 7.64
CA GLY A 15 -0.58 -9.31 7.04
C GLY A 15 -0.55 -9.33 5.51
N TYR A 16 -1.33 -8.47 4.84
CA TYR A 16 -1.26 -8.32 3.39
C TYR A 16 -0.24 -7.25 2.97
N VAL A 17 0.44 -7.52 1.87
CA VAL A 17 1.42 -6.62 1.26
C VAL A 17 1.07 -6.43 -0.20
N VAL A 18 0.99 -5.18 -0.65
CA VAL A 18 0.86 -4.84 -2.07
C VAL A 18 2.25 -4.75 -2.67
N HIS A 19 2.49 -5.55 -3.70
CA HIS A 19 3.64 -5.43 -4.59
C HIS A 19 3.17 -4.82 -5.90
N VAL A 20 3.89 -3.80 -6.39
CA VAL A 20 3.69 -3.23 -7.72
C VAL A 20 4.94 -3.49 -8.53
N ASP A 21 4.81 -4.26 -9.60
CA ASP A 21 5.86 -4.44 -10.60
C ASP A 21 5.65 -3.43 -11.73
N THR A 22 6.73 -2.86 -12.23
CA THR A 22 6.67 -2.01 -13.43
C THR A 22 7.61 -2.52 -14.50
N ALA A 23 7.12 -2.50 -15.73
CA ALA A 23 7.85 -2.80 -16.94
C ALA A 23 7.44 -1.74 -17.97
N VAL A 24 8.42 -1.05 -18.53
CA VAL A 24 8.22 -0.12 -19.65
C VAL A 24 8.86 -0.79 -20.85
N GLU A 25 8.21 -0.74 -22.02
CA GLU A 25 8.56 -1.49 -23.24
C GLU A 25 10.08 -1.72 -23.45
N ASP A 26 10.80 -0.74 -24.00
CA ASP A 26 12.26 -0.78 -24.17
C ASP A 26 13.01 -0.33 -22.89
N GLY A 27 12.33 -0.38 -21.75
CA GLY A 27 12.82 0.03 -20.44
C GLY A 27 13.31 -1.16 -19.61
N ARG A 28 13.72 -0.84 -18.37
CA ARG A 28 14.15 -1.85 -17.42
C ARG A 28 12.99 -2.29 -16.54
N ASP A 29 12.77 -3.58 -16.39
CA ASP A 29 11.82 -4.08 -15.40
C ASP A 29 12.27 -3.73 -13.97
N TYR A 30 11.33 -3.22 -13.18
CA TYR A 30 11.45 -2.97 -11.76
C TYR A 30 10.46 -3.87 -11.00
N PRO A 31 10.87 -5.10 -10.65
CA PRO A 31 10.08 -5.94 -9.77
C PRO A 31 10.01 -5.31 -8.38
N SER A 32 8.81 -5.31 -7.81
CA SER A 32 8.46 -4.68 -6.55
C SER A 32 8.95 -3.24 -6.50
N ASP A 33 8.68 -2.49 -7.57
CA ASP A 33 8.90 -1.05 -7.66
C ASP A 33 8.38 -0.34 -6.40
N VAL A 34 7.19 -0.74 -5.96
CA VAL A 34 6.60 -0.36 -4.68
C VAL A 34 6.22 -1.60 -3.88
N VAL A 35 6.49 -1.56 -2.55
CA VAL A 35 6.04 -2.56 -1.57
C VAL A 35 5.36 -1.83 -0.41
N VAL A 36 4.07 -2.08 -0.19
CA VAL A 36 3.28 -1.40 0.85
C VAL A 36 2.50 -2.40 1.70
N PRO A 37 2.75 -2.46 3.02
CA PRO A 37 1.90 -3.20 3.94
C PRO A 37 0.52 -2.56 4.05
N LEU A 38 -0.54 -3.36 3.90
CA LEU A 38 -1.92 -2.91 4.11
C LEU A 38 -2.21 -2.78 5.61
N THR A 39 -1.89 -1.61 6.17
CA THR A 39 -2.14 -1.30 7.57
C THR A 39 -2.86 0.02 7.70
N ALA A 40 -3.69 0.18 8.74
CA ALA A 40 -4.36 1.46 9.01
C ALA A 40 -3.37 2.63 9.11
N ALA A 41 -2.16 2.37 9.60
CA ALA A 41 -1.09 3.36 9.70
C ALA A 41 -0.52 3.79 8.34
N GLN A 42 -0.65 2.97 7.29
CA GLN A 42 -0.21 3.29 5.93
C GLN A 42 -1.34 3.82 5.04
N SER A 43 -2.61 3.62 5.43
CA SER A 43 -3.76 4.08 4.64
C SER A 43 -3.68 5.60 4.38
N GLY A 44 -3.80 5.97 3.11
CA GLY A 44 -3.76 7.36 2.65
C GLY A 44 -2.37 8.00 2.61
N LYS A 45 -1.30 7.30 3.00
CA LYS A 45 0.06 7.85 2.92
C LYS A 45 0.69 7.58 1.54
N PRO A 46 1.30 8.61 0.92
CA PRO A 46 2.05 8.41 -0.32
C PRO A 46 3.35 7.64 -0.07
N VAL A 47 3.63 6.67 -0.92
CA VAL A 47 4.88 5.90 -0.94
C VAL A 47 5.52 6.05 -2.30
N ALA A 48 6.79 6.45 -2.34
CA ALA A 48 7.54 6.55 -3.58
C ALA A 48 7.98 5.15 -4.05
N GLY A 49 7.95 4.93 -5.37
CA GLY A 49 8.59 3.78 -5.99
C GLY A 49 10.10 3.97 -6.09
N LYS A 50 10.79 2.86 -6.37
CA LYS A 50 12.24 2.83 -6.63
C LYS A 50 12.57 2.87 -8.13
N GLY A 51 11.55 2.75 -8.98
CA GLY A 51 11.63 2.71 -10.44
C GLY A 51 10.70 3.76 -11.07
N TYR A 52 9.73 3.30 -11.85
CA TYR A 52 8.87 4.16 -12.65
C TYR A 52 7.67 4.73 -11.88
N VAL A 53 7.30 4.15 -10.73
CA VAL A 53 6.24 4.70 -9.89
C VAL A 53 6.73 5.93 -9.14
N LYS A 54 6.25 7.11 -9.54
CA LYS A 54 6.51 8.35 -8.79
C LYS A 54 5.89 8.32 -7.40
N THR A 55 4.64 7.88 -7.27
CA THR A 55 3.94 7.80 -5.98
C THR A 55 2.78 6.81 -6.07
N LEU A 56 2.63 5.96 -5.05
CA LEU A 56 1.48 5.11 -4.80
C LEU A 56 0.79 5.56 -3.51
N LYS A 57 -0.55 5.56 -3.50
CA LYS A 57 -1.35 5.74 -2.28
C LYS A 57 -2.38 4.63 -2.23
N VAL A 58 -2.47 3.93 -1.10
CA VAL A 58 -3.45 2.87 -0.88
C VAL A 58 -4.42 3.29 0.23
N SER A 59 -5.71 3.05 0.03
CA SER A 59 -6.78 3.41 0.95
C SER A 59 -7.78 2.26 1.07
N PHE A 60 -8.26 2.03 2.28
CA PHE A 60 -9.28 1.05 2.66
C PHE A 60 -9.89 1.47 4.01
#